data_AF-A0A9N9P2E2-F1
#
_entry.id   AF-A0A9N9P2E2-F1
#
_cell.length_a   1.000
_cell.length_b   1.000
_cell.length_c   1.000
_cell.angle_alpha   90.00
_cell.angle_beta   90.00
_cell.angle_gamma   90.00
#
_symmetry.space_group_name_H-M   'P 1'
#
loop_
_entity.id
_entity.type
_entity.pdbx_description
1 polymer ?
#
loop_
_entity_poly.entity_id
_entity_poly.type
_entity_poly.pdbx_seq_one_letter_code
_entity_poly.pdbx_strand_id
1 'polypeptide(L)' 'DTIMKISQVCQICNDNLKLVAIWTVGVFPVESDNHELDFSLFIPIDDEEKDPNS' A
#
# COMPACT_ATOMS: atom_id res chain seq x y z
N ASP A 1 -9.43 12.75 13.63
CA ASP A 1 -8.34 12.24 12.79
C ASP A 1 -7.41 11.38 13.63
N THR A 2 -7.18 10.14 13.21
CA THR A 2 -6.23 9.22 13.87
C THR A 2 -4.97 9.18 13.03
N ILE A 3 -3.84 9.59 13.61
CA ILE A 3 -2.54 9.52 12.95
C ILE A 3 -1.97 8.12 13.17
N MET A 4 -1.68 7.44 12.07
CA MET A 4 -1.04 6.13 12.08
C MET A 4 0.42 6.27 11.65
N LYS A 5 1.32 5.65 12.39
CA LYS A 5 2.73 5.55 12.03
C LYS A 5 2.94 4.24 11.27
N ILE A 6 3.31 4.34 10.00
CA ILE A 6 3.68 3.16 9.22
C ILE A 6 5.04 2.66 9.72
N SER A 7 5.09 1.41 10.20
CA SER A 7 6.31 0.75 10.68
C SER A 7 7.00 -0.03 9.57
N GLN A 8 6.22 -0.61 8.64
CA GLN A 8 6.72 -1.40 7.53
C GLN A 8 5.93 -1.12 6.26
N VAL A 9 6.64 -1.07 5.13
CA VAL A 9 6.08 -1.01 3.79
C VAL A 9 6.84 -2.03 2.94
N CYS A 10 6.11 -2.91 2.28
CA CYS A 10 6.63 -3.83 1.29
C CYS A 10 5.87 -3.63 -0.03
N GLN A 11 6.60 -3.57 -1.13
CA GLN A 11 6.03 -3.50 -2.47
C GLN A 11 6.44 -4.75 -3.23
N ILE A 12 5.46 -5.37 -3.88
CA ILE A 12 5.64 -6.54 -4.71
C ILE A 12 5.05 -6.21 -6.08
N CYS A 13 5.91 -6.14 -7.10
CA CYS A 13 5.49 -6.03 -8.48
C CYS A 13 5.34 -7.43 -9.07
N ASN A 14 4.19 -7.70 -9.67
CA ASN A 14 3.92 -8.93 -10.39
C ASN A 14 3.54 -8.59 -11.84
N ASP A 15 4.54 -8.56 -12.70
CA ASP A 15 4.39 -8.18 -14.12
C ASP A 15 3.51 -9.19 -14.88
N ASN A 16 3.52 -10.46 -14.49
CA ASN A 16 2.66 -11.49 -15.09
C ASN A 16 1.17 -11.23 -14.84
N LEU A 17 0.85 -10.69 -13.66
CA LEU A 17 -0.50 -10.32 -13.28
C LEU A 17 -0.80 -8.84 -13.57
N LYS A 18 0.16 -8.10 -14.11
CA LYS A 18 0.11 -6.64 -14.29
C LYS A 18 -0.43 -5.96 -13.03
N LEU A 19 0.21 -6.23 -11.90
CA LEU A 19 -0.30 -5.80 -10.61
C LEU A 19 0.84 -5.42 -9.67
N VAL A 20 0.68 -4.30 -8.98
CA VAL A 20 1.50 -3.94 -7.82
C VAL A 20 0.70 -4.23 -6.56
N ALA A 21 1.24 -5.07 -5.68
CA ALA A 21 0.73 -5.22 -4.33
C ALA A 21 1.60 -4.40 -3.37
N ILE A 22 0.97 -3.57 -2.56
CA ILE A 22 1.59 -2.83 -1.48
C ILE A 22 1.05 -3.39 -0.18
N TRP A 23 1.92 -3.90 0.68
CA TRP A 23 1.58 -4.34 2.02
C TRP A 23 2.21 -3.38 3.03
N THR A 24 1.42 -2.92 4.00
CA THR A 24 1.91 -2.04 5.05
C THR A 24 1.46 -2.51 6.42
N VAL A 25 2.33 -2.33 7.41
CA VAL A 25 1.99 -2.48 8.82
C VAL A 25 2.00 -1.08 9.42
N GLY A 26 0.85 -0.67 9.95
CA GLY A 26 0.66 0.59 10.64
C GLY A 26 0.51 0.37 12.13
N VAL A 27 1.11 1.24 12.93
CA VAL A 27 0.91 1.30 14.37
C VAL A 27 0.18 2.59 14.70
N PHE A 28 -0.94 2.48 15.41
CA PHE A 28 -1.67 3.64 15.89
C PHE A 28 -1.89 3.55 17.41
N PRO A 29 -1.76 4.67 18.13
CA PRO A 29 -2.03 4.70 19.55
C PRO A 29 -3.54 4.70 19.79
N VAL A 30 -4.01 3.84 20.69
CA VAL A 30 -5.34 3.92 21.29
C VAL A 30 -5.14 3.96 22.79
N GLU A 31 -5.46 5.10 23.40
CA GLU A 31 -5.22 5.32 24.84
C GLU A 31 -3.74 5.10 25.23
N SER A 32 -3.46 4.12 26.11
CA SER A 32 -2.10 3.74 26.52
C SER A 32 -1.44 2.69 25.65
N ASP A 33 -2.17 2.11 24.69
CA ASP A 33 -1.76 0.90 23.99
C ASP A 33 -1.46 1.20 22.52
N ASN A 34 -0.45 0.50 22.00
CA ASN A 34 -0.11 0.55 20.58
C ASN A 34 -0.80 -0.61 19.87
N HIS A 35 -1.60 -0.29 18.85
CA HIS A 35 -2.28 -1.29 18.04
C HIS A 35 -1.66 -1.35 16.66
N GLU A 36 -1.46 -2.58 16.18
CA GLU A 36 -0.99 -2.85 14.82
C GLU A 36 -2.18 -3.06 13.88
N LEU A 37 -2.05 -2.58 12.66
CA LEU A 37 -2.99 -2.82 11.59
C LEU A 37 -2.25 -3.16 10.29
N ASP A 38 -2.64 -4.27 9.68
CA ASP A 38 -2.13 -4.68 8.38
C ASP A 38 -3.04 -4.14 7.27
N PHE A 39 -2.43 -3.50 6.27
CA PHE A 39 -3.12 -3.09 5.05
C PHE A 39 -2.48 -3.74 3.85
N SER A 40 -3.31 -4.10 2.87
CA SER A 40 -2.87 -4.54 1.55
C SER A 40 -3.63 -3.76 0.49
N LEU A 41 -2.90 -3.12 -0.41
CA LEU A 41 -3.42 -2.40 -1.56
C LEU A 41 -2.96 -3.09 -2.83
N PHE A 42 -3.90 -3.42 -3.72
CA PHE A 42 -3.63 -4.05 -5.00
C PHE A 42 -3.96 -3.05 -6.10
N ILE A 43 -2.94 -2.63 -6.83
CA ILE A 43 -3.02 -1.63 -7.91
C ILE A 43 -2.82 -2.37 -9.23
N PRO A 44 -3.83 -2.43 -10.11
CA PRO A 44 -3.62 -2.93 -11.47
C PRO A 44 -2.66 -1.97 -12.19
N ILE A 45 -1.69 -2.57 -12.88
CA ILE A 45 -0.82 -1.88 -13.83
C ILE A 45 -1.57 -1.94 -15.15
N ASP A 46 -2.37 -0.91 -15.45
CA ASP A 46 -2.95 -0.80 -16.78
C ASP A 46 -1.82 -0.55 -17.79
N ASP A 47 -1.82 -1.28 -18.90
CA ASP A 47 -0.92 -1.03 -20.04
C ASP A 47 -1.29 0.27 -20.78
N GLU A 48 -2.39 0.92 -20.43
CA GLU A 48 -2.92 2.13 -21.06
C GLU A 48 -2.81 3.37 -20.15
N GLU A 49 -1.62 3.66 -19.62
CA GLU A 49 -1.19 5.06 -19.50
C GLU A 49 -0.26 5.39 -20.68
N LYS A 50 -0.78 5.23 -21.89
CA LYS A 50 -0.18 5.90 -23.04
C LYS A 50 -0.57 7.36 -22.93
N ASP A 51 0.35 8.22 -22.49
CA ASP A 51 0.19 9.67 -22.63
C ASP A 51 -0.22 9.93 -24.10
N PRO A 52 -1.43 10.48 -24.36
CA PRO A 52 -1.89 10.70 -25.73
C PRO A 52 -1.03 11.71 -26.50
N ASN A 53 -0.02 12.31 -25.85
CA ASN A 53 0.96 13.21 -26.44
C ASN A 53 2.33 12.58 -26.77
N SER A 54 2.50 11.25 -26.69
CA SER A 54 3.73 10.58 -27.16
C SER A 54 3.70 10.18 -28.63
#